data_AF-A0A967NNM4-F1
#
_entry.id   AF-A0A967NNM4-F1
#
_cell.length_a   1.000
_cell.length_b   1.000
_cell.length_c   1.000
_cell.angle_alpha   90.00
_cell.angle_beta   90.00
_cell.angle_gamma   90.00
#
_symmetry.space_group_name_H-M   'P 1'
#
loop_
_entity.id
_entity.type
_entity.pdbx_description
1 polymer ?
#
loop_
_entity_poly.entity_id
_entity_poly.type
_entity_poly.pdbx_seq_one_letter_code
_entity_poly.pdbx_strand_id
1 'polypeptide(L)' 'MHRKDLNADHLAHNEDWEDNTVALTCPRCGKVFIVIAAGKAHRGERECPACGESVGHIQGNKKAKGTAWIEW' A
#
# COMPACT_ATOMS: atom_id res chain seq x y z
N MET A 1 0.12 -14.38 -10.12
CA MET A 1 0.41 -13.39 -9.07
C MET A 1 0.09 -12.03 -9.66
N HIS A 2 -1.00 -11.41 -9.20
CA HIS A 2 -1.47 -10.13 -9.69
C HIS A 2 -0.78 -9.01 -8.90
N ARG A 3 -0.47 -7.90 -9.58
CA ARG A 3 0.12 -6.69 -8.98
C ARG A 3 -0.61 -5.47 -9.51
N LYS A 4 -0.90 -4.52 -8.63
CA LYS A 4 -1.37 -3.17 -8.98
C LYS A 4 -0.47 -2.15 -8.35
N ASP A 5 0.21 -1.36 -9.17
CA ASP A 5 0.97 -0.20 -8.74
C ASP A 5 0.05 1.00 -8.51
N LEU A 6 0.35 1.78 -7.48
CA LEU A 6 -0.36 3.02 -7.18
C LEU A 6 0.29 4.18 -7.91
N ASN A 7 -0.55 5.02 -8.49
CA ASN A 7 -0.16 6.32 -9.01
C ASN A 7 -0.50 7.39 -7.96
N ALA A 8 0.53 8.01 -7.37
CA ALA A 8 0.36 9.03 -6.34
C ALA A 8 -0.41 10.28 -6.80
N ASP A 9 -0.45 10.55 -8.11
CA ASP A 9 -1.17 11.67 -8.70
C ASP A 9 -2.62 11.29 -9.07
N HIS A 10 -2.90 9.99 -9.20
CA HIS A 10 -4.16 9.45 -9.71
C HIS A 10 -4.65 8.30 -8.81
N LEU A 11 -4.90 8.61 -7.53
CA LEU A 11 -5.39 7.65 -6.55
C LEU A 11 -6.87 7.34 -6.77
N ALA A 12 -7.26 6.07 -6.60
CA ALA A 12 -8.67 5.70 -6.57
C ALA A 12 -9.35 6.25 -5.30
N HIS A 13 -10.69 6.27 -5.29
CA HIS A 13 -11.49 6.79 -4.15
C HIS A 13 -11.20 6.09 -2.80
N ASN A 14 -10.64 4.89 -2.85
CA ASN A 14 -10.35 4.00 -1.72
C ASN A 14 -8.83 3.78 -1.54
N GLU A 15 -8.04 4.68 -2.08
CA GLU A 15 -6.58 4.72 -1.95
C GLU A 15 -6.18 6.10 -1.45
N ASP A 16 -5.14 6.14 -0.63
CA ASP A 16 -4.54 7.39 -0.18
C ASP A 16 -3.03 7.21 -0.08
N TRP A 17 -2.28 8.28 -0.27
CA TRP A 17 -0.84 8.25 -0.06
C TRP A 17 -0.39 9.59 0.48
N GLU A 18 -0.01 9.59 1.75
CA GLU A 18 0.50 10.75 2.45
C GLU A 18 1.84 10.44 3.11
N ASP A 19 2.86 11.20 2.73
CA ASP A 19 4.24 11.03 3.14
C ASP A 19 4.74 9.58 3.02
N ASN A 20 5.03 8.94 4.15
CA ASN A 20 5.57 7.58 4.25
C ASN A 20 4.47 6.52 4.46
N THR A 21 3.21 6.87 4.25
CA THR A 21 2.06 6.02 4.56
C THR A 21 1.13 5.93 3.36
N VAL A 22 0.69 4.71 3.05
CA VAL A 22 -0.26 4.44 1.95
C VAL A 22 -1.45 3.65 2.46
N ALA A 23 -2.65 4.04 2.05
CA ALA A 23 -3.87 3.28 2.24
C ALA A 23 -4.19 2.53 0.95
N LEU A 24 -4.38 1.21 1.06
CA LEU A 24 -4.60 0.30 -0.04
C LEU A 24 -5.89 -0.48 0.18
N THR A 25 -6.65 -0.70 -0.89
CA THR A 25 -7.81 -1.59 -0.84
C THR A 25 -7.40 -3.02 -1.20
N CYS A 26 -7.68 -3.96 -0.31
CA CYS A 26 -7.53 -5.39 -0.59
C CYS A 26 -8.48 -5.80 -1.73
N PRO A 27 -7.99 -6.29 -2.86
CA PRO A 27 -8.83 -6.70 -3.99
C PRO A 27 -9.57 -8.02 -3.75
N ARG A 28 -9.22 -8.75 -2.70
CA ARG A 28 -9.84 -10.03 -2.32
C ARG A 28 -11.04 -9.85 -1.41
N CYS A 29 -10.95 -8.96 -0.41
CA CYS A 29 -12.02 -8.75 0.57
C CYS A 29 -12.61 -7.33 0.59
N GLY A 30 -12.08 -6.40 -0.21
CA GLY A 30 -12.57 -5.03 -0.33
C GLY A 30 -12.21 -4.10 0.83
N LYS A 31 -11.52 -4.57 1.88
CA LYS A 31 -11.16 -3.73 3.02
C LYS A 31 -9.91 -2.88 2.74
N VAL A 32 -9.97 -1.64 3.20
CA VAL A 32 -8.82 -0.70 3.18
C VAL A 32 -7.92 -0.99 4.36
N PHE A 33 -6.60 -0.98 4.14
CA PHE A 33 -5.60 -1.08 5.19
C PHE A 33 -4.38 -0.20 4.90
N ILE A 34 -3.67 0.16 5.97
CA ILE A 34 -2.56 1.10 5.94
C ILE A 34 -1.22 0.35 5.94
N VAL A 35 -0.31 0.76 5.06
CA VAL A 35 1.08 0.32 4.99
C VAL A 35 1.99 1.52 5.23
N ILE A 36 3.03 1.34 6.03
CA ILE A 36 3.98 2.38 6.41
C ILE A 36 5.35 1.97 5.85
N ALA A 37 6.06 2.93 5.24
CA ALA A 37 7.39 2.75 4.69
C ALA A 37 8.36 2.16 5.71
N ALA A 38 9.38 1.47 5.18
CA ALA A 38 10.38 0.81 5.99
C ALA A 38 11.08 1.78 6.96
N GLY A 39 11.33 1.31 8.18
CA GLY A 39 11.97 2.08 9.25
C GLY A 39 12.35 1.19 10.42
N LYS A 40 12.41 1.75 11.63
CA LYS A 40 12.80 0.97 12.84
C LYS A 40 11.79 -0.11 13.22
N ALA A 41 10.50 0.11 12.97
CA ALA A 41 9.40 -0.77 13.43
C ALA A 41 8.62 -1.42 12.29
N HIS A 42 8.77 -0.94 11.05
CA HIS A 42 7.99 -1.40 9.90
C HIS A 42 8.92 -1.86 8.78
N ARG A 43 8.48 -2.87 8.02
CA ARG A 43 9.25 -3.44 6.90
C ARG A 43 8.98 -2.77 5.55
N GLY A 44 8.01 -1.84 5.48
CA GLY A 44 7.55 -1.31 4.19
C GLY A 44 6.51 -2.19 3.50
N GLU A 45 6.06 -3.26 4.15
CA GLU A 45 5.06 -4.18 3.65
C GLU A 45 4.08 -4.57 4.76
N ARG A 46 2.84 -4.92 4.39
CA ARG A 46 1.83 -5.43 5.31
C ARG A 46 0.84 -6.33 4.60
N GLU A 47 0.61 -7.52 5.14
CA GLU A 47 -0.49 -8.40 4.74
C GLU A 47 -1.84 -7.79 5.12
N CYS A 48 -2.87 -8.04 4.31
CA CYS A 48 -4.23 -7.61 4.60
C CYS A 48 -4.65 -8.16 5.98
N PRO A 49 -4.91 -7.29 6.97
CA PRO A 49 -5.22 -7.72 8.33
C PRO A 49 -6.58 -8.42 8.45
N ALA A 50 -7.38 -8.44 7.38
CA ALA A 50 -8.72 -8.99 7.38
C ALA A 50 -8.80 -10.40 6.79
N CYS A 51 -8.07 -10.69 5.72
CA CYS A 51 -8.11 -12.00 5.05
C CYS A 51 -6.74 -12.64 4.81
N GLY A 52 -5.64 -11.88 4.93
CA GLY A 52 -4.28 -12.37 4.64
C GLY A 52 -4.00 -12.64 3.15
N GLU A 53 -4.94 -12.39 2.23
CA GLU A 53 -4.82 -12.78 0.82
C GLU A 53 -4.21 -11.70 -0.09
N SER A 54 -3.71 -10.60 0.46
CA SER A 54 -2.98 -9.59 -0.32
C SER A 54 -1.90 -8.93 0.52
N VAL A 55 -0.80 -8.53 -0.11
CA VAL A 55 0.29 -7.79 0.55
C VAL A 55 0.42 -6.42 -0.08
N GLY A 56 0.31 -5.38 0.74
CA GLY A 56 0.60 -4.02 0.33
C GLY A 56 2.05 -3.65 0.62
N HIS A 57 2.66 -2.91 -0.28
CA HIS A 57 4.08 -2.53 -0.28
C HIS A 57 4.24 -1.03 -0.50
N ILE A 58 5.27 -0.46 0.12
CA ILE A 58 5.70 0.93 -0.07
C ILE A 58 7.22 1.04 0.09
N GLN A 59 7.87 1.64 -0.90
CA GLN A 59 9.28 1.99 -0.89
C GLN A 59 9.43 3.51 -1.01
N GLY A 60 9.92 4.14 0.04
CA GLY A 60 10.11 5.58 0.11
C GLY A 60 8.82 6.34 0.45
N ASN A 61 8.81 7.64 0.18
CA ASN A 61 7.67 8.53 0.43
C ASN A 61 7.19 9.19 -0.87
N LYS A 62 5.95 9.69 -0.87
CA LYS A 62 5.33 10.34 -2.05
C LYS A 62 6.18 11.48 -2.62
N LYS A 63 6.78 12.31 -1.75
CA LYS A 63 7.57 13.49 -2.14
C LYS A 63 8.89 13.14 -2.82
N ALA A 64 9.52 12.03 -2.44
CA ALA A 64 10.76 11.55 -3.02
C ALA A 64 10.54 10.61 -4.21
N LYS A 65 9.34 10.61 -4.81
CA LYS A 65 8.96 9.69 -5.89
C LYS A 65 9.09 8.22 -5.48
N GLY A 66 8.65 7.90 -4.27
CA GLY A 66 8.53 6.52 -3.82
C GLY A 66 7.61 5.70 -4.71
N THR A 67 7.59 4.39 -4.49
CA THR A 67 6.68 3.45 -5.16
C THR A 67 5.81 2.75 -4.13
N ALA A 68 4.55 2.51 -4.47
CA ALA A 68 3.63 1.72 -3.64
C ALA A 68 2.82 0.80 -4.55
N TRP A 69 2.56 -0.42 -4.11
CA TRP A 69 1.78 -1.40 -4.88
C TRP A 69 1.11 -2.40 -3.95
N ILE A 70 0.18 -3.16 -4.49
CA ILE A 70 -0.45 -4.30 -3.81
C ILE A 70 -0.39 -5.54 -4.70
N GLU A 71 -0.17 -6.70 -4.10
CA GLU A 71 -0.09 -8.01 -4.79
C GLU A 71 -1.00 -9.05 -4.14
N TRP A 72 -1.53 -9.97 -4.95
CA TRP A 72 -2.50 -11.03 -4.56
C TRP A 72 -2.65 -12.15 -5.61
#